data_AF-A0A059KG01-F1
#
_entry.id   AF-A0A059KG01-F1
#
_cell.length_a   1.000
_cell.length_b   1.000
_cell.length_c   1.000
_cell.angle_alpha   90.00
_cell.angle_beta   90.00
_cell.angle_gamma   90.00
#
_symmetry.space_group_name_H-M   'P 1'
#
loop_
_entity.id
_entity.type
_entity.pdbx_description
1 polymer ?
#
loop_
_entity_poly.entity_id
_entity_poly.type
_entity_poly.pdbx_seq_one_letter_code
_entity_poly.pdbx_strand_id
1 'polypeptide(L)'
;MPDRAWQIDGDVSEWTLTDTLQNRVSLGLGPAALAARHWPDGRPRSLAVEHAIDDMEMAIERSPLRHANRDLLTLVCADPAVMSPWIPAGAELHRDEVEQAFSAWVATLDRFGAADPSASGSAAAALLMLRELMHHLGFQRFCVSVTVMPGMPAGPG
;
A
#
# COMPACT_ATOMS: atom_id res chain seq x y z
N MET A 1 -2.66 18.69 16.37
CA MET A 1 -3.50 19.08 15.21
C MET A 1 -4.49 17.95 15.01
N PRO A 2 -5.78 18.22 14.72
CA PRO A 2 -6.74 17.13 14.58
C PRO A 2 -6.33 16.20 13.44
N ASP A 3 -6.55 14.91 13.67
CA ASP A 3 -6.37 13.79 12.76
C ASP A 3 -6.95 14.09 11.39
N ARG A 4 -6.06 14.43 10.45
CA ARG A 4 -6.45 14.49 9.05
C ARG A 4 -6.53 13.06 8.57
N ALA A 5 -7.70 12.63 8.13
CA ALA A 5 -7.81 11.42 7.32
C ALA A 5 -7.04 11.66 6.01
N TRP A 6 -6.13 10.75 5.68
CA TRP A 6 -5.42 10.78 4.41
C TRP A 6 -5.95 9.68 3.51
N GLN A 7 -5.96 9.93 2.21
CA GLN A 7 -6.38 8.97 1.22
C GLN A 7 -5.24 8.69 0.26
N ILE A 8 -5.09 7.43 -0.15
CA ILE A 8 -4.29 7.07 -1.32
C ILE A 8 -5.26 6.96 -2.49
N ASP A 9 -5.12 7.88 -3.44
CA ASP A 9 -5.83 7.89 -4.71
C ASP A 9 -4.86 7.49 -5.82
N GLY A 10 -5.27 6.57 -6.70
CA GLY A 10 -4.44 6.15 -7.83
C GLY A 10 -4.80 4.79 -8.40
N ASP A 11 -4.29 4.51 -9.59
CA ASP A 11 -4.23 3.16 -10.13
C ASP A 11 -2.99 2.44 -9.54
N VAL A 12 -2.84 1.13 -9.78
CA VAL A 12 -1.65 0.35 -9.40
C VAL A 12 -0.34 0.93 -9.94
N SER A 13 -0.41 1.83 -10.92
CA SER A 13 0.74 2.47 -11.58
C SER A 13 1.36 3.63 -10.78
N GLU A 14 0.56 4.38 -9.99
CA GLU A 14 1.04 5.54 -9.24
C GLU A 14 0.14 5.85 -8.05
N TRP A 15 0.73 6.01 -6.87
CA TRP A 15 0.01 6.41 -5.66
C TRP A 15 0.14 7.91 -5.39
N THR A 16 -1.02 8.55 -5.18
CA THR A 16 -1.13 9.94 -4.74
C THR A 16 -1.74 9.99 -3.35
N LEU A 17 -1.08 10.66 -2.41
CA LEU A 17 -1.65 10.94 -1.10
C LEU A 17 -2.45 12.25 -1.15
N THR A 18 -3.70 12.20 -0.70
CA THR A 18 -4.61 13.34 -0.59
C THR A 18 -4.96 13.57 0.87
N ASP A 19 -4.79 14.79 1.37
CA ASP A 19 -5.25 15.16 2.72
C ASP A 19 -6.71 15.66 2.73
N THR A 20 -7.27 15.88 3.93
CA THR A 20 -8.65 16.39 4.08
C THR A 20 -8.88 17.78 3.47
N LEU A 21 -7.82 18.53 3.13
CA LEU A 21 -7.88 19.83 2.47
C LEU A 21 -7.71 19.70 0.95
N GLN A 22 -7.74 18.48 0.40
CA GLN A 22 -7.54 18.19 -1.02
C GLN A 22 -6.12 18.53 -1.51
N ASN A 23 -5.14 18.62 -0.62
CA ASN A 23 -3.75 18.73 -1.03
C ASN A 23 -3.29 17.36 -1.54
N ARG A 24 -2.85 17.31 -2.79
CA ARG A 24 -2.41 16.08 -3.46
C ARG A 24 -0.90 16.04 -3.57
N VAL A 25 -0.32 14.94 -3.14
CA VAL A 25 1.11 14.66 -3.26
C VAL A 25 1.28 13.34 -3.97
N SER A 26 1.79 13.39 -5.21
CA SER A 26 2.20 12.18 -5.91
C SER A 26 3.53 11.68 -5.34
N LEU A 27 3.65 10.36 -5.17
CA LEU A 27 4.91 9.69 -4.86
C LEU A 27 5.75 9.40 -6.11
N GLY A 28 5.18 9.56 -7.31
CA GLY A 28 5.80 9.21 -8.60
C GLY A 28 6.07 7.71 -8.76
N LEU A 29 5.44 6.88 -7.92
CA LEU A 29 5.62 5.44 -7.85
C LEU A 29 4.31 4.77 -7.41
N GLY A 30 4.00 3.61 -8.00
CA GLY A 30 2.89 2.76 -7.61
C GLY A 30 3.32 1.29 -7.49
N PRO A 31 2.49 0.43 -6.89
CA PRO A 31 2.81 -0.97 -6.64
C PRO A 31 3.21 -1.76 -7.89
N ALA A 32 2.51 -1.57 -9.02
CA ALA A 32 2.84 -2.25 -10.26
C ALA A 32 4.19 -1.80 -10.83
N ALA A 33 4.48 -0.50 -10.75
CA ALA A 33 5.75 0.06 -11.22
C ALA A 33 6.93 -0.42 -10.33
N LEU A 34 6.74 -0.46 -9.01
CA LEU A 34 7.74 -0.97 -8.08
C LEU A 34 7.98 -2.48 -8.29
N ALA A 35 6.90 -3.25 -8.44
CA ALA A 35 6.96 -4.69 -8.72
C ALA A 35 7.68 -4.99 -10.04
N ALA A 36 7.31 -4.31 -11.11
CA ALA A 36 7.94 -4.50 -12.43
C ALA A 36 9.44 -4.15 -12.42
N ARG A 37 9.86 -3.22 -11.55
CA ARG A 37 11.27 -2.84 -11.41
C ARG A 37 12.09 -3.87 -10.65
N HIS A 38 11.61 -4.32 -9.48
CA HIS A 38 12.42 -5.11 -8.54
C HIS A 38 12.22 -6.62 -8.65
N TRP A 39 11.05 -7.06 -9.13
CA TRP A 39 10.76 -8.46 -9.39
C TRP A 39 9.98 -8.62 -10.70
N PRO A 40 10.64 -8.38 -11.85
CA PRO A 40 10.00 -8.45 -13.18
C PRO A 40 9.47 -9.84 -13.54
N ASP A 41 9.97 -10.89 -12.90
CA ASP A 41 9.45 -12.26 -12.99
C ASP A 41 8.29 -12.56 -12.02
N GLY A 42 7.81 -11.53 -11.33
CA GLY A 42 6.76 -11.58 -10.32
C GLY A 42 7.24 -12.10 -8.95
N ARG A 43 8.54 -12.37 -8.79
CA ARG A 43 9.10 -13.12 -7.66
C ARG A 43 9.99 -12.22 -6.79
N PRO A 44 9.45 -11.62 -5.70
CA PRO A 44 10.27 -10.89 -4.75
C PRO A 44 11.28 -11.84 -4.10
N ARG A 45 12.52 -11.36 -3.96
CA ARG A 45 13.63 -12.00 -3.25
C ARG A 45 14.15 -11.03 -2.21
N SER A 46 14.75 -11.50 -1.13
CA SER A 46 15.18 -10.67 0.01
C SER A 46 15.96 -9.41 -0.43
N LEU A 47 17.00 -9.56 -1.26
CA LEU A 47 17.76 -8.42 -1.79
C LEU A 47 16.92 -7.46 -2.68
N ALA A 48 15.97 -7.98 -3.46
CA ALA A 48 15.09 -7.14 -4.27
C ALA A 48 14.07 -6.39 -3.40
N VAL A 49 13.65 -6.98 -2.27
CA VAL A 49 12.79 -6.31 -1.29
C VAL A 49 13.55 -5.18 -0.60
N GLU A 50 14.80 -5.40 -0.19
CA GLU A 50 15.68 -4.36 0.37
C GLU A 50 15.82 -3.16 -0.60
N HIS A 51 16.14 -3.41 -1.87
CA HIS A 51 16.21 -2.32 -2.86
C HIS A 51 14.87 -1.62 -3.12
N ALA A 52 13.76 -2.35 -3.02
CA ALA A 52 12.43 -1.75 -3.16
C ALA A 52 12.05 -0.87 -1.96
N ILE A 53 12.52 -1.20 -0.76
CA ILE A 53 12.42 -0.33 0.43
C ILE A 53 13.20 0.95 0.18
N ASP A 54 14.47 0.85 -0.23
CA ASP A 54 15.31 2.03 -0.50
C ASP A 54 14.65 3.00 -1.51
N ASP A 55 14.09 2.45 -2.60
CA ASP A 55 13.37 3.23 -3.61
C ASP A 55 12.13 3.94 -3.02
N MET A 56 11.40 3.26 -2.15
CA MET A 56 10.21 3.81 -1.50
C MET A 56 10.58 4.87 -0.46
N GLU A 57 11.60 4.63 0.36
CA GLU A 57 12.12 5.60 1.32
C GLU A 57 12.57 6.88 0.59
N MET A 58 13.33 6.75 -0.49
CA MET A 58 13.74 7.88 -1.34
C MET A 58 12.54 8.63 -1.94
N ALA A 59 11.48 7.93 -2.35
CA ALA A 59 10.26 8.58 -2.86
C ALA A 59 9.58 9.41 -1.76
N ILE A 60 9.50 8.88 -0.53
CA ILE A 60 8.96 9.60 0.63
C ILE A 60 9.82 10.82 0.97
N GLU A 61 11.14 10.67 1.01
CA GLU A 61 12.08 11.75 1.34
C GLU A 61 12.04 12.90 0.33
N ARG A 62 11.88 12.58 -0.97
CA ARG A 62 11.75 13.58 -2.04
C ARG A 62 10.38 14.26 -2.05
N SER A 63 9.39 13.69 -1.39
CA SER A 63 8.07 14.28 -1.28
C SER A 63 8.08 15.49 -0.31
N PRO A 64 7.08 16.40 -0.40
CA PRO A 64 6.88 17.44 0.60
C PRO A 64 6.33 16.92 1.93
N LEU A 65 6.00 15.62 2.04
CA LEU A 65 5.43 15.04 3.25
C LEU A 65 6.51 14.92 4.34
N ARG A 66 6.10 15.16 5.58
CA ARG A 66 6.97 15.04 6.77
C ARG A 66 6.35 14.09 7.76
N HIS A 67 7.18 13.43 8.55
CA HIS A 67 6.71 12.63 9.68
C HIS A 67 5.82 13.47 10.60
N ALA A 68 4.69 12.91 11.00
CA ALA A 68 3.77 13.51 11.96
C ALA A 68 2.95 12.40 12.60
N ASN A 69 2.34 12.68 13.76
CA ASN A 69 1.36 11.77 14.33
C ASN A 69 0.06 11.87 13.50
N ARG A 70 -0.19 10.86 12.67
CA ARG A 70 -1.38 10.76 11.81
C ARG A 70 -2.18 9.54 12.24
N ASP A 71 -3.49 9.65 12.26
CA ASP A 71 -4.34 8.53 12.66
C ASP A 71 -4.60 7.57 11.50
N LEU A 72 -5.55 7.90 10.61
CA LEU A 72 -6.05 6.98 9.58
C LEU A 72 -5.52 7.29 8.17
N LEU A 73 -5.04 6.24 7.49
CA LEU A 73 -4.78 6.20 6.06
C LEU A 73 -5.82 5.31 5.36
N THR A 74 -6.53 5.85 4.39
CA THR A 74 -7.53 5.10 3.63
C THR A 74 -7.03 4.87 2.21
N LEU A 75 -6.94 3.62 1.77
CA LEU A 75 -6.72 3.32 0.35
C LEU A 75 -8.05 3.39 -0.40
N VAL A 76 -8.15 4.32 -1.34
CA VAL A 76 -9.26 4.48 -2.27
C VAL A 76 -8.77 4.01 -3.65
N CYS A 77 -8.72 2.69 -3.83
CA CYS A 77 -8.18 2.09 -5.06
C CYS A 77 -9.31 1.71 -6.03
N ALA A 78 -9.05 1.85 -7.33
CA ALA A 78 -9.90 1.30 -8.39
C ALA A 78 -9.92 -0.24 -8.37
N ASP A 79 -8.82 -0.87 -7.94
CA ASP A 79 -8.71 -2.31 -7.75
C ASP A 79 -8.35 -2.66 -6.29
N PRO A 80 -9.34 -2.97 -5.44
CA PRO A 80 -9.08 -3.39 -4.06
C PRO A 80 -8.38 -4.76 -3.98
N ALA A 81 -8.31 -5.53 -5.08
CA ALA A 81 -7.65 -6.83 -5.08
C ALA A 81 -6.14 -6.73 -4.83
N VAL A 82 -5.52 -5.57 -5.05
CA VAL A 82 -4.08 -5.37 -4.77
C VAL A 82 -3.74 -5.56 -3.27
N MET A 83 -4.70 -5.30 -2.38
CA MET A 83 -4.53 -5.48 -0.93
C MET A 83 -5.24 -6.71 -0.36
N SER A 84 -6.10 -7.37 -1.15
CA SER A 84 -6.92 -8.49 -0.67
C SER A 84 -6.15 -9.67 -0.07
N PRO A 85 -4.90 -9.98 -0.47
CA PRO A 85 -4.10 -11.02 0.19
C PRO A 85 -3.73 -10.68 1.64
N TRP A 86 -3.66 -9.38 1.97
CA TRP A 86 -3.14 -8.89 3.23
C TRP A 86 -4.24 -8.36 4.15
N ILE A 87 -5.32 -7.87 3.56
CA ILE A 87 -6.34 -7.09 4.25
C ILE A 87 -7.70 -7.71 3.95
N PRO A 88 -8.35 -8.32 4.95
CA PRO A 88 -9.72 -8.80 4.80
C PRO A 88 -10.64 -7.65 4.38
N ALA A 89 -11.64 -7.95 3.54
CA ALA A 89 -12.58 -6.94 3.06
C ALA A 89 -13.29 -6.25 4.24
N GLY A 90 -13.21 -4.90 4.29
CA GLY A 90 -13.81 -4.10 5.35
C GLY A 90 -13.03 -4.09 6.68
N ALA A 91 -11.85 -4.72 6.73
CA ALA A 91 -10.98 -4.65 7.90
C ALA A 91 -10.25 -3.30 7.97
N GLU A 92 -10.12 -2.82 9.20
CA GLU A 92 -9.17 -1.77 9.58
C GLU A 92 -7.99 -2.46 10.26
N LEU A 93 -6.77 -2.07 9.89
CA LEU A 93 -5.53 -2.61 10.44
C LEU A 93 -4.77 -1.52 11.17
N HIS A 94 -4.23 -1.84 12.34
CA HIS A 94 -3.23 -1.02 13.02
C HIS A 94 -1.87 -1.16 12.34
N ARG A 95 -1.02 -0.14 12.52
CA ARG A 95 0.37 -0.13 12.05
C ARG A 95 1.13 -1.41 12.44
N ASP A 96 0.95 -1.89 13.67
CA ASP A 96 1.61 -3.09 14.15
C ASP A 96 1.14 -4.36 13.43
N GLU A 97 -0.12 -4.42 13.02
CA GLU A 97 -0.68 -5.53 12.25
C GLU A 97 -0.12 -5.53 10.81
N VAL A 98 0.05 -4.34 10.21
CA VAL A 98 0.72 -4.19 8.91
C VAL A 98 2.19 -4.61 9.00
N GLU A 99 2.92 -4.21 10.05
CA GLU A 99 4.30 -4.63 10.28
C GLU A 99 4.40 -6.15 10.48
N GLN A 100 3.44 -6.75 11.20
CA GLN A 100 3.38 -8.19 11.39
C GLN A 100 3.11 -8.93 10.08
N ALA A 101 2.18 -8.44 9.25
CA ALA A 101 1.92 -9.00 7.92
C ALA A 101 3.16 -8.93 7.02
N PHE A 102 3.84 -7.78 7.02
CA PHE A 102 5.11 -7.59 6.29
C PHE A 102 6.20 -8.54 6.80
N SER A 103 6.39 -8.65 8.11
CA SER A 103 7.40 -9.54 8.71
C SER A 103 7.11 -11.02 8.41
N ALA A 104 5.84 -11.41 8.45
CA ALA A 104 5.41 -12.76 8.10
C ALA A 104 5.70 -13.06 6.62
N TRP A 105 5.42 -12.11 5.72
CA TRP A 105 5.76 -12.23 4.31
C TRP A 105 7.27 -12.31 4.07
N VAL A 106 8.07 -11.43 4.66
CA VAL A 106 9.53 -11.47 4.51
C VAL A 106 10.10 -12.81 4.97
N ALA A 107 9.57 -13.39 6.06
CA ALA A 107 9.98 -14.71 6.55
C ALA A 107 9.66 -15.88 5.58
N THR A 108 8.76 -15.68 4.61
CA THR A 108 8.44 -16.70 3.59
C THR A 108 9.30 -16.59 2.33
N LEU A 109 9.94 -15.44 2.07
CA LEU A 109 10.72 -15.18 0.85
C LEU A 109 11.81 -16.23 0.61
N ASP A 110 12.55 -16.59 1.66
CA ASP A 110 13.64 -17.57 1.58
C ASP A 110 13.17 -19.03 1.68
N ARG A 111 11.96 -19.29 2.23
CA ARG A 111 11.43 -20.65 2.43
C ARG A 111 10.62 -21.16 1.27
N PHE A 112 9.78 -20.31 0.70
CA PHE A 112 8.79 -20.69 -0.30
C PHE A 112 9.15 -20.26 -1.71
N GLY A 113 10.33 -19.63 -1.90
CA GLY A 113 10.90 -19.22 -3.18
C GLY A 113 9.92 -19.37 -4.35
N ALA A 114 9.06 -18.38 -4.55
CA ALA A 114 8.09 -18.30 -5.66
C ALA A 114 6.74 -19.07 -5.58
N ALA A 115 6.30 -19.64 -4.45
CA ALA A 115 5.09 -20.49 -4.45
C ALA A 115 3.79 -19.85 -3.92
N ASP A 116 3.83 -18.70 -3.23
CA ASP A 116 2.60 -18.04 -2.78
C ASP A 116 2.18 -16.93 -3.76
N PRO A 117 1.25 -17.21 -4.70
CA PRO A 117 0.77 -16.22 -5.65
C PRO A 117 0.04 -15.05 -4.97
N SER A 118 -0.49 -15.24 -3.76
CA SER A 118 -1.15 -14.18 -3.00
C SER A 118 -0.14 -13.14 -2.49
N ALA A 119 1.13 -13.52 -2.36
CA ALA A 119 2.23 -12.68 -1.89
C ALA A 119 3.21 -12.27 -3.00
N SER A 120 2.73 -12.17 -4.23
CA SER A 120 3.56 -11.93 -5.43
C SER A 120 3.18 -10.66 -6.18
N GLY A 121 4.06 -10.20 -7.08
CA GLY A 121 3.78 -9.08 -7.98
C GLY A 121 3.42 -7.77 -7.27
N SER A 122 2.36 -7.10 -7.75
CA SER A 122 1.92 -5.79 -7.24
C SER A 122 1.36 -5.84 -5.81
N ALA A 123 0.82 -6.98 -5.37
CA ALA A 123 0.29 -7.11 -4.01
C ALA A 123 1.40 -7.05 -2.96
N ALA A 124 2.53 -7.72 -3.22
CA ALA A 124 3.73 -7.61 -2.39
C ALA A 124 4.27 -6.17 -2.33
N ALA A 125 4.34 -5.50 -3.49
CA ALA A 125 4.77 -4.11 -3.57
C ALA A 125 3.84 -3.18 -2.77
N ALA A 126 2.53 -3.42 -2.86
CA ALA A 126 1.54 -2.62 -2.14
C ALA A 126 1.68 -2.76 -0.62
N LEU A 127 1.91 -3.97 -0.10
CA LEU A 127 2.17 -4.17 1.34
C LEU A 127 3.44 -3.43 1.80
N LEU A 128 4.53 -3.55 1.03
CA LEU A 128 5.78 -2.84 1.30
C LEU A 128 5.55 -1.32 1.33
N MET A 129 4.95 -0.78 0.27
CA MET A 129 4.68 0.66 0.19
C MET A 129 3.78 1.14 1.33
N LEU A 130 2.75 0.37 1.70
CA LEU A 130 1.89 0.68 2.84
C LEU A 130 2.70 0.73 4.14
N ARG A 131 3.52 -0.29 4.40
CA ARG A 131 4.38 -0.35 5.59
C ARG A 131 5.28 0.88 5.67
N GLU A 132 5.97 1.25 4.59
CA GLU A 132 6.85 2.41 4.57
C GLU A 132 6.10 3.72 4.77
N LEU A 133 4.94 3.88 4.13
CA LEU A 133 4.10 5.07 4.34
C LEU A 133 3.65 5.19 5.80
N MET A 134 3.15 4.11 6.40
CA MET A 134 2.70 4.14 7.79
C MET A 134 3.86 4.43 8.74
N HIS A 135 5.02 3.84 8.51
CA HIS A 135 6.20 4.04 9.33
C HIS A 135 6.75 5.47 9.19
N HIS A 136 7.12 5.90 7.99
CA HIS A 136 7.80 7.18 7.78
C HIS A 136 6.86 8.37 7.95
N LEU A 137 5.58 8.23 7.61
CA LEU A 137 4.59 9.30 7.77
C LEU A 137 3.79 9.19 9.08
N GLY A 138 4.04 8.18 9.92
CA GLY A 138 3.48 8.09 11.27
C GLY A 138 1.97 7.85 11.32
N PHE A 139 1.41 7.10 10.36
CA PHE A 139 0.03 6.64 10.41
C PHE A 139 -0.15 5.49 11.41
N GLN A 140 -1.24 5.52 12.17
CA GLN A 140 -1.54 4.50 13.18
C GLN A 140 -2.49 3.41 12.67
N ARG A 141 -3.38 3.76 11.75
CA ARG A 141 -4.45 2.89 11.27
C ARG A 141 -4.56 2.97 9.75
N PHE A 142 -4.99 1.87 9.14
CA PHE A 142 -5.18 1.75 7.70
C PHE A 142 -6.50 1.05 7.40
N CYS A 143 -7.22 1.49 6.37
CA CYS A 143 -8.37 0.75 5.85
C CYS A 143 -8.45 0.83 4.32
N VAL A 144 -9.11 -0.15 3.70
CA VAL A 144 -9.45 -0.13 2.27
C VAL A 144 -10.90 0.30 2.13
N SER A 145 -11.14 1.35 1.34
CA SER A 145 -12.49 1.78 0.97
C SER A 145 -12.75 1.41 -0.48
N VAL A 146 -13.81 0.65 -0.72
CA VAL A 146 -14.30 0.37 -2.08
C VAL A 146 -15.24 1.51 -2.46
N THR A 147 -14.84 2.35 -3.41
CA THR A 147 -15.76 3.33 -3.98
C THR A 147 -16.84 2.60 -4.76
N VAL A 148 -17.99 2.38 -4.14
CA VAL A 148 -19.20 2.02 -4.88
C VAL A 148 -19.58 3.26 -5.69
N MET A 149 -19.39 3.23 -7.00
CA MET A 149 -19.90 4.26 -7.90
C MET A 149 -21.40 4.46 -7.61
N PRO A 150 -21.86 5.66 -7.19
CA PRO A 150 -23.27 5.90 -7.00
C PRO A 150 -23.93 5.93 -8.39
N GLY A 151 -24.56 4.82 -8.80
CA GLY A 151 -25.26 4.78 -10.08
C GLY A 151 -25.56 3.42 -10.71
N MET A 152 -25.16 2.28 -10.12
CA MET A 152 -25.58 0.99 -10.68
C MET A 152 -26.91 0.54 -10.04
N PRO A 153 -28.04 0.53 -10.78
CA PRO A 153 -29.29 0.03 -10.23
C PRO A 153 -29.13 -1.45 -9.90
N ALA A 154 -29.57 -1.84 -8.70
CA ALA A 154 -29.83 -3.24 -8.38
C ALA A 154 -30.83 -3.77 -9.42
N GLY A 155 -30.35 -4.58 -10.37
CA GLY A 155 -31.23 -5.28 -11.29
C GLY A 155 -32.16 -6.21 -10.51
N PRO A 156 -33.47 -6.26 -10.83
CA PRO A 156 -34.38 -7.13 -10.13
C PRO A 156 -34.09 -8.58 -10.53
N GLY A 157 -33.84 -9.43 -9.52
CA GLY A 157 -33.99 -10.88 -9.60
C GLY A 157 -35.33 -11.30 -9.03
#